data_AF-A0A3D5ZNR3-F1
#
_entry.id   AF-A0A3D5ZNR3-F1
#
_cell.length_a   1.000
_cell.length_b   1.000
_cell.length_c   1.000
_cell.angle_alpha   90.00
_cell.angle_beta   90.00
_cell.angle_gamma   90.00
#
_symmetry.space_group_name_H-M   'P 1'
#
loop_
_entity.id
_entity.type
_entity.pdbx_description
1 polymer ?
#
loop_
_entity_poly.entity_id
_entity_poly.type
_entity_poly.pdbx_seq_one_letter_code
_entity_poly.pdbx_strand_id
1 'polypeptide(L)' 'KPRTNGNGAPEVDPDNRVMTNFSSSNTVCEAQVDDFQPGDMAKITVVIWLEGNDPDCTDEVLGGQFKLDYIVSIVEGE' A
#
# COMPACT_ATOMS: atom_id res chain seq x y z
N LYS A 1 11.29 -19.12 1.87
CA LYS A 1 10.47 -18.07 2.52
C LYS A 1 11.02 -16.74 2.03
N PRO A 2 10.19 -15.84 1.47
CA PRO A 2 10.65 -14.49 1.19
C PRO A 2 11.14 -13.91 2.52
N ARG A 3 12.43 -13.58 2.61
CA ARG A 3 12.99 -12.83 3.71
C ARG A 3 12.93 -11.39 3.27
N THR A 4 11.95 -10.64 3.77
CA THR A 4 12.05 -9.19 3.69
C THR A 4 13.19 -8.81 4.63
N ASN A 5 14.35 -8.43 4.11
CA ASN A 5 15.47 -7.92 4.91
C ASN A 5 15.19 -6.50 5.46
N GLY A 6 13.94 -6.03 5.37
CA GLY A 6 13.53 -4.74 5.91
C GLY A 6 13.58 -4.73 7.44
N ASN A 7 14.23 -3.71 8.00
CA ASN A 7 14.27 -3.43 9.43
C ASN A 7 12.94 -2.88 9.98
N GLY A 8 11.89 -2.83 9.17
CA GLY A 8 10.59 -2.22 9.50
C GLY A 8 10.62 -0.70 9.53
N ALA A 9 11.75 -0.06 9.21
CA ALA A 9 11.81 1.38 9.04
C ALA A 9 11.32 1.77 7.63
N PRO A 10 10.74 2.97 7.48
CA PRO A 10 10.50 3.58 6.19
C PRO A 10 11.70 3.50 5.25
N GLU A 11 11.48 3.06 4.02
CA GLU A 11 12.49 3.11 2.97
C GLU A 11 12.73 4.56 2.54
N VAL A 12 13.98 4.88 2.18
CA VAL A 12 14.34 6.16 1.57
C VAL A 12 14.72 5.90 0.12
N ASP A 13 14.02 6.55 -0.80
CA ASP A 13 14.24 6.34 -2.24
C ASP A 13 15.47 7.13 -2.77
N PRO A 14 15.87 6.94 -4.04
CA PRO A 14 17.03 7.65 -4.62
C PRO A 14 16.89 9.18 -4.68
N ASP A 15 15.65 9.70 -4.65
CA ASP A 15 15.37 11.14 -4.60
C ASP A 15 15.33 11.66 -3.14
N ASN A 16 15.76 10.83 -2.18
CA ASN A 16 15.80 11.12 -0.75
C ASN A 16 14.42 11.39 -0.12
N ARG A 17 13.38 10.75 -0.66
CA ARG A 17 12.02 10.78 -0.09
C ARG A 17 11.84 9.62 0.88
N VAL A 18 11.26 9.91 2.04
CA VAL A 18 10.90 8.89 3.04
C VAL A 18 9.54 8.31 2.67
N MET A 19 9.49 7.00 2.41
CA MET A 19 8.26 6.29 2.09
C MET A 19 7.39 6.09 3.33
N THR A 20 6.10 5.82 3.14
CA THR A 20 5.23 5.41 4.26
C THR A 20 5.18 3.89 4.29
N ASN A 21 5.44 3.31 5.46
CA ASN A 21 5.28 1.87 5.66
C ASN A 21 3.84 1.43 5.45
N PHE A 22 3.65 0.15 5.14
CA PHE A 22 2.32 -0.45 5.19
C PHE A 22 1.73 -0.34 6.61
N SER A 23 0.41 -0.22 6.68
CA SER A 23 -0.32 -0.13 7.95
C SER A 23 -0.06 -1.36 8.84
N SER A 24 0.06 -2.55 8.25
CA SER A 24 0.44 -3.77 8.95
C SER A 24 1.06 -4.82 8.01
N SER A 25 1.38 -6.01 8.53
CA SER A 25 1.85 -7.13 7.71
C SER A 25 0.84 -7.65 6.70
N ASN A 26 -0.45 -7.36 6.90
CA ASN A 26 -1.56 -7.85 6.07
C ASN A 26 -2.37 -6.72 5.41
N THR A 27 -2.08 -5.46 5.75
CA THR A 27 -2.82 -4.28 5.29
C THR A 27 -1.85 -3.28 4.71
N VAL A 28 -1.98 -3.01 3.41
CA VAL A 28 -1.14 -2.01 2.71
C VAL A 28 -1.47 -0.61 3.24
N CYS A 29 -2.72 -0.19 3.14
CA CYS A 29 -3.20 1.12 3.61
C CYS A 29 -4.65 1.03 4.08
N GLU A 30 -5.03 1.95 4.96
CA GLU A 30 -6.39 2.15 5.43
C GLU A 30 -6.67 3.64 5.50
N ALA A 31 -7.86 4.06 5.11
CA ALA A 31 -8.28 5.45 5.13
C ALA A 31 -9.79 5.54 5.40
N GLN A 32 -10.20 6.60 6.08
CA GLN A 32 -11.58 6.89 6.39
C GLN A 32 -11.97 8.25 5.78
N VAL A 33 -13.19 8.33 5.25
CA VAL A 33 -13.82 9.59 4.83
C VAL A 33 -14.87 9.92 5.87
N ASP A 34 -14.58 10.91 6.70
CA ASP A 34 -15.48 11.36 7.75
C ASP A 34 -16.63 12.20 7.19
N ASP A 35 -17.71 12.32 7.97
CA ASP A 35 -18.88 13.15 7.68
C ASP A 35 -19.57 12.88 6.34
N PHE A 36 -19.46 11.67 5.78
CA PHE A 36 -20.06 11.31 4.49
C PHE A 36 -21.61 11.37 4.51
N GLN A 37 -22.20 12.35 3.82
CA GLN A 37 -23.65 12.65 3.85
C GLN A 37 -24.41 12.11 2.62
N PRO A 38 -25.75 12.00 2.71
CA PRO A 38 -26.58 11.71 1.55
C PRO A 38 -26.37 12.70 0.40
N GLY A 39 -25.98 12.19 -0.77
CA GLY A 39 -25.71 12.98 -1.97
C GLY A 39 -24.22 13.22 -2.22
N ASP A 40 -23.34 12.89 -1.26
CA ASP A 40 -21.90 13.01 -1.44
C ASP A 40 -21.35 11.94 -2.39
N MET A 41 -20.22 12.28 -3.03
CA MET A 41 -19.49 11.38 -3.91
C MET A 41 -18.02 11.33 -3.49
N ALA A 42 -17.60 10.19 -2.94
CA ALA A 42 -16.20 9.91 -2.67
C ALA A 42 -15.51 9.34 -3.91
N LYS A 43 -14.45 10.01 -4.38
CA LYS A 43 -13.57 9.53 -5.45
C LYS A 43 -12.26 9.08 -4.84
N ILE A 44 -12.00 7.78 -4.88
CA ILE A 44 -10.82 7.17 -4.28
C ILE A 44 -9.92 6.65 -5.39
N THR A 45 -8.65 7.05 -5.36
CA THR A 45 -7.60 6.55 -6.26
C THR A 45 -6.53 5.90 -5.42
N VAL A 46 -6.27 4.62 -5.65
CA VAL A 46 -5.20 3.87 -5.00
C VAL A 46 -4.08 3.66 -6.03
N VAL A 47 -2.88 4.12 -5.71
CA VAL A 47 -1.70 3.97 -6.57
C VAL A 47 -0.70 3.08 -5.83
N ILE A 48 -0.33 1.96 -6.45
CA ILE A 48 0.62 1.00 -5.89
C ILE A 48 1.78 0.84 -6.87
N TRP A 49 2.99 1.04 -6.36
CA TRP A 49 4.23 0.81 -7.08
C TRP A 49 4.78 -0.54 -6.62
N LEU A 50 4.67 -1.57 -7.45
CA LEU A 50 5.12 -2.93 -7.12
C LEU A 50 6.61 -3.14 -7.39
N GLU A 51 7.16 -2.34 -8.29
CA GLU A 51 8.56 -2.37 -8.70
C GLU A 51 9.23 -1.14 -8.08
N GLY A 52 9.68 -1.30 -6.83
CA GLY A 52 10.59 -0.35 -6.21
C GLY A 52 11.98 -0.45 -6.85
N ASN A 53 12.91 0.41 -6.43
CA ASN A 53 14.31 0.27 -6.82
C ASN A 53 14.95 -0.88 -5.99
N ASP A 54 14.43 -2.10 -6.16
CA ASP A 54 14.87 -3.30 -5.47
C ASP A 54 16.01 -3.95 -6.28
N PRO A 55 17.27 -3.89 -5.81
CA PRO A 55 18.39 -4.52 -6.51
C PRO A 55 18.30 -6.06 -6.56
N ASP A 56 17.42 -6.67 -5.75
CA ASP A 56 17.12 -8.11 -5.81
C ASP A 56 16.07 -8.44 -6.91
N CYS A 57 15.47 -7.42 -7.56
CA CYS A 57 14.60 -7.58 -8.72
C CYS A 57 15.40 -7.90 -9.99
N THR A 58 15.95 -9.10 -10.02
CA THR A 58 16.70 -9.65 -11.15
C THR A 58 15.80 -10.46 -12.09
N ASP A 59 16.19 -10.56 -13.37
CA ASP A 59 15.46 -11.33 -14.40
C ASP A 59 15.24 -12.81 -14.03
N GLU A 60 15.94 -13.34 -13.02
CA GLU A 60 15.77 -14.70 -12.53
C GLU A 60 14.49 -14.91 -11.71
N VAL A 61 13.86 -13.82 -11.24
CA VAL A 61 12.64 -13.83 -10.40
C VAL A 61 11.44 -13.25 -11.18
N LEU A 62 11.36 -13.55 -12.48
CA LEU A 62 10.21 -13.18 -13.33
C LEU A 62 9.03 -14.13 -13.08
N GLY A 63 7.84 -13.57 -12.81
CA GLY A 63 6.58 -14.33 -12.82
C GLY A 63 5.84 -14.48 -11.48
N GLY A 64 6.03 -13.56 -10.54
CA GLY A 64 5.19 -13.46 -9.34
C GLY A 64 3.77 -13.01 -9.66
N GLN A 65 2.77 -13.56 -8.95
CA GLN A 65 1.40 -13.04 -8.94
C GLN A 65 1.12 -12.43 -7.58
N PHE A 66 0.65 -11.19 -7.58
CA PHE A 66 0.21 -10.49 -6.38
C PHE A 66 -1.28 -10.23 -6.46
N LYS A 67 -2.02 -10.55 -5.40
CA LYS A 67 -3.45 -10.33 -5.29
C LYS A 67 -3.71 -9.35 -4.15
N LEU A 68 -4.55 -8.36 -4.43
CA LEU A 68 -5.05 -7.41 -3.45
C LEU A 68 -6.56 -7.56 -3.33
N ASP A 69 -7.06 -7.37 -2.11
CA ASP A 69 -8.47 -7.20 -1.85
C ASP A 69 -8.70 -5.73 -1.46
N TYR A 70 -9.61 -5.05 -2.16
CA TYR A 70 -10.00 -3.68 -1.87
C TYR A 70 -11.41 -3.67 -1.28
N ILE A 71 -11.51 -3.26 -0.02
CA ILE A 71 -12.75 -3.30 0.76
C ILE A 71 -13.18 -1.86 1.02
N VAL A 72 -14.43 -1.55 0.66
CA VAL A 72 -15.08 -0.27 0.95
C VAL A 72 -16.38 -0.54 1.68
N SER A 73 -16.57 0.13 2.81
CA SER A 73 -17.78 0.05 3.62
C SER A 73 -18.20 1.44 4.08
N ILE A 74 -19.51 1.70 4.08
CA ILE A 74 -20.09 2.84 4.79
C ILE A 74 -20.38 2.35 6.20
N VAL A 75 -19.85 3.05 7.20
CA VAL A 75 -20.02 2.73 8.62
C VAL A 75 -20.82 3.85 9.30
N GLU A 76 -21.56 3.51 10.35
CA GLU A 76 -22.17 4.51 11.23
C GLU A 76 -21.07 5.21 12.04
N GLY A 77 -21.12 6.54 12.13
CA GLY A 77 -20.20 7.30 12.96
C GLY A 77 -20.46 7.05 14.45
N GLU A 78 -19.39 7.01 15.26
CA GLU A 78 -19.47 6.92 16.72
C GLU A 78 -20.02 8.20 17.36
#